data_AF-A0A1M6LGE4-F1
#
_entry.id   AF-A0A1M6LGE4-F1
#
_cell.length_a   1.000
_cell.length_b   1.000
_cell.length_c   1.000
_cell.angle_alpha   90.00
_cell.angle_beta   90.00
_cell.angle_gamma   90.00
#
_symmetry.space_group_name_H-M   'P 1'
#
loop_
_entity.id
_entity.type
_entity.pdbx_description
1 polymer ?
#
loop_
_entity_poly.entity_id
_entity_poly.type
_entity_poly.pdbx_seq_one_letter_code
_entity_poly.pdbx_strand_id
1 'polypeptide(L)'
;MYCYTIINNLKCVLSELETWSKDSMEHHTFILKFADCRNIRLGYNLTNEIRESRRYFKEFNEEINDVIAEYESISSYNHYAKLLREIKRLLQRFIKYDKKFLSILKDLQTIGRRDNIWQTLIDHIFDEQKYSFRLMKNLKRQLN
;
A
#
# COMPACT_ATOMS: atom_id res chain seq x y z
N MET A 1 19.29 0.63 2.73
CA MET A 1 19.20 1.90 3.49
C MET A 1 17.75 2.34 3.44
N TYR A 2 17.02 2.06 4.52
CA TYR A 2 15.57 2.25 4.64
C TYR A 2 15.20 3.74 4.70
N CYS A 3 14.12 4.14 4.03
CA CYS A 3 13.63 5.52 4.02
C CYS A 3 12.76 5.78 5.24
N TYR A 4 13.34 5.69 6.45
CA TYR A 4 12.53 5.76 7.67
C TYR A 4 11.86 7.13 7.89
N THR A 5 12.33 8.23 7.28
CA THR A 5 11.64 9.55 7.37
C THR A 5 12.09 10.61 6.36
N ILE A 6 13.31 10.52 5.81
CA ILE A 6 13.93 11.55 4.96
C ILE A 6 14.33 10.96 3.61
N ILE A 7 14.03 11.66 2.52
CA ILE A 7 14.42 11.24 1.17
C ILE A 7 15.92 11.46 0.98
N ASN A 8 16.67 10.36 0.93
CA ASN A 8 18.10 10.40 0.64
C ASN A 8 18.41 10.25 -0.87
N ASN A 9 17.49 9.64 -1.64
CA ASN A 9 17.48 9.60 -3.10
C ASN A 9 16.11 9.10 -3.61
N LEU A 10 15.85 9.19 -4.93
CA LEU A 10 14.60 8.76 -5.54
C LEU A 10 14.39 7.23 -5.51
N LYS A 11 15.48 6.43 -5.55
CA LYS A 11 15.41 4.97 -5.41
C LYS A 11 14.82 4.57 -4.06
N CYS A 12 15.13 5.31 -3.00
CA CYS A 12 14.60 5.12 -1.66
C CYS A 12 13.06 5.24 -1.65
N VAL A 13 12.51 6.22 -2.36
CA VAL A 13 11.05 6.40 -2.48
C VAL A 13 10.41 5.26 -3.26
N LEU A 14 11.04 4.81 -4.34
CA LEU A 14 10.57 3.67 -5.13
C LEU A 14 10.57 2.38 -4.30
N SER A 15 11.61 2.13 -3.50
CA SER A 15 11.66 0.95 -2.62
C SER A 15 10.58 0.96 -1.54
N GLU A 16 10.27 2.11 -0.94
CA GLU A 16 9.13 2.21 -0.01
C GLU A 16 7.80 1.96 -0.73
N LEU A 17 7.60 2.55 -1.91
CA LEU A 17 6.40 2.32 -2.73
C LEU A 17 6.23 0.84 -3.09
N GLU A 18 7.32 0.18 -3.50
CA GLU A 18 7.35 -1.25 -3.82
C GLU A 18 6.99 -2.10 -2.59
N THR A 19 7.67 -1.86 -1.46
CA THR A 19 7.45 -2.62 -0.21
C THR A 19 6.01 -2.47 0.28
N TRP A 20 5.56 -1.23 0.46
CA TRP A 20 4.23 -1.00 1.02
C TRP A 20 3.10 -1.39 0.06
N SER A 21 3.31 -1.38 -1.26
CA SER A 21 2.30 -1.89 -2.20
C SER A 21 2.19 -3.41 -2.16
N LYS A 22 3.33 -4.10 -2.01
CA LYS A 22 3.37 -5.55 -1.83
C LYS A 22 2.72 -5.97 -0.51
N ASP A 23 3.10 -5.36 0.60
CA ASP A 23 2.54 -5.64 1.92
C ASP A 23 1.03 -5.38 1.94
N SER A 24 0.60 -4.25 1.36
CA SER A 24 -0.83 -3.96 1.19
C SER A 24 -1.55 -5.07 0.43
N MET A 25 -1.00 -5.57 -0.68
CA MET A 25 -1.59 -6.68 -1.43
C MET A 25 -1.69 -7.96 -0.58
N GLU A 26 -0.66 -8.28 0.19
CA GLU A 26 -0.62 -9.44 1.09
C GLU A 26 -1.67 -9.33 2.21
N HIS A 27 -1.86 -8.15 2.80
CA HIS A 27 -2.89 -7.89 3.82
C HIS A 27 -4.29 -8.28 3.34
N HIS A 28 -4.66 -7.94 2.11
CA HIS A 28 -5.96 -8.35 1.57
C HIS A 28 -6.10 -9.88 1.48
N THR A 29 -5.03 -10.58 1.08
CA THR A 29 -5.02 -12.05 1.02
C THR A 29 -5.11 -12.65 2.42
N PHE A 30 -4.39 -12.10 3.40
CA PHE A 30 -4.46 -12.56 4.79
C PHE A 30 -5.86 -12.35 5.37
N ILE A 31 -6.47 -11.19 5.18
CA ILE A 31 -7.84 -10.91 5.65
C ILE A 31 -8.82 -11.95 5.12
N LEU A 32 -8.82 -12.21 3.82
CA LEU A 32 -9.75 -13.16 3.20
C LEU A 32 -9.52 -14.59 3.71
N LYS A 33 -8.27 -15.05 3.76
CA LYS A 33 -7.93 -16.40 4.24
C LYS A 33 -8.24 -16.56 5.73
N PHE A 34 -7.89 -15.57 6.54
CA PHE A 34 -8.09 -15.64 7.98
C PHE A 34 -9.57 -15.57 8.37
N ALA A 35 -10.35 -14.77 7.64
CA ALA A 35 -11.81 -14.77 7.79
C ALA A 35 -12.40 -16.16 7.50
N ASP A 36 -11.95 -16.83 6.43
CA ASP A 36 -12.37 -18.19 6.09
C ASP A 36 -11.98 -19.20 7.19
N CYS A 37 -10.72 -19.18 7.65
CA CYS A 37 -10.25 -20.05 8.74
C CYS A 37 -11.02 -19.87 10.06
N ARG A 38 -11.49 -18.64 10.35
CA ARG A 38 -12.25 -18.31 11.56
C ARG A 38 -13.76 -18.40 11.37
N ASN A 39 -14.24 -18.83 10.19
CA ASN A 39 -15.66 -18.86 9.81
C ASN A 39 -16.35 -17.48 9.96
N ILE A 40 -15.60 -16.40 9.72
CA ILE A 40 -16.12 -15.03 9.78
C ILE A 40 -16.79 -14.69 8.44
N ARG A 41 -18.08 -14.38 8.49
CA ARG A 41 -18.87 -14.01 7.32
C ARG A 41 -18.69 -12.52 7.00
N LEU A 42 -17.89 -12.21 5.99
CA LEU A 42 -17.68 -10.83 5.51
C LEU A 42 -18.83 -10.31 4.64
N GLY A 43 -19.62 -11.20 4.04
CA GLY A 43 -20.62 -10.85 3.04
C GLY A 43 -20.03 -10.56 1.66
N TYR A 44 -20.87 -10.62 0.64
CA TYR A 44 -20.43 -10.52 -0.77
C TYR A 44 -19.80 -9.17 -1.11
N ASN A 45 -20.43 -8.07 -0.69
CA ASN A 45 -19.99 -6.71 -1.02
C ASN A 45 -18.59 -6.43 -0.46
N LEU A 46 -18.39 -6.63 0.84
CA LEU A 46 -17.09 -6.39 1.48
C LEU A 46 -15.99 -7.31 0.93
N THR A 47 -16.32 -8.58 0.68
CA THR A 47 -15.38 -9.52 0.04
C THR A 47 -14.92 -9.01 -1.33
N ASN A 48 -15.84 -8.47 -2.12
CA ASN A 48 -15.51 -7.92 -3.43
C ASN A 48 -14.71 -6.61 -3.34
N GLU A 49 -15.02 -5.74 -2.39
CA GLU A 49 -14.23 -4.53 -2.15
C GLU A 49 -12.79 -4.84 -1.76
N ILE A 50 -12.57 -5.85 -0.90
CA ILE A 50 -11.23 -6.34 -0.55
C ILE A 50 -10.51 -6.87 -1.78
N ARG A 51 -11.17 -7.70 -2.61
CA ARG A 51 -10.57 -8.25 -3.85
C ARG A 51 -10.23 -7.17 -4.86
N GLU A 52 -11.09 -6.18 -5.02
CA GLU A 52 -10.87 -5.06 -5.93
C GLU A 52 -9.69 -4.19 -5.46
N SER A 53 -9.67 -3.85 -4.17
CA SER A 53 -8.58 -3.09 -3.56
C SER A 53 -7.25 -3.83 -3.69
N ARG A 54 -7.24 -5.16 -3.49
CA ARG A 54 -6.06 -6.01 -3.76
C ARG A 54 -5.59 -5.90 -5.20
N ARG A 55 -6.51 -5.93 -6.18
CA ARG A 55 -6.18 -5.80 -7.60
C ARG A 55 -5.51 -4.46 -7.89
N TYR A 56 -6.01 -3.37 -7.32
CA TYR A 56 -5.39 -2.06 -7.48
C TYR A 56 -3.95 -2.03 -6.99
N PHE A 57 -3.65 -2.65 -5.83
CA PHE A 57 -2.28 -2.73 -5.33
C PHE A 57 -1.39 -3.66 -6.15
N LYS A 58 -1.94 -4.73 -6.73
CA LYS A 58 -1.21 -5.61 -7.66
C LYS A 58 -0.78 -4.85 -8.93
N GLU A 59 -1.73 -4.23 -9.60
CA GLU A 59 -1.47 -3.44 -10.81
C GLU A 59 -0.51 -2.27 -10.51
N PHE A 60 -0.64 -1.66 -9.33
CA PHE A 60 0.25 -0.60 -8.89
C PHE A 60 1.69 -1.09 -8.62
N ASN A 61 1.86 -2.28 -8.04
CA ASN A 61 3.17 -2.86 -7.80
C ASN A 61 3.88 -3.21 -9.12
N GLU A 62 3.16 -3.77 -10.09
CA GLU A 62 3.68 -4.03 -11.44
C GLU A 62 4.22 -2.75 -12.08
N GLU A 63 3.47 -1.65 -11.98
CA GLU A 63 3.87 -0.36 -12.51
C GLU A 63 5.09 0.26 -11.77
N ILE A 64 5.21 0.05 -10.46
CA ILE A 64 6.41 0.47 -9.72
C ILE A 64 7.64 -0.27 -10.24
N ASN A 65 7.51 -1.58 -10.48
CA ASN A 65 8.62 -2.39 -10.97
C ASN A 65 9.08 -1.94 -12.35
N ASP A 66 8.16 -1.54 -13.23
CA ASP A 66 8.50 -0.95 -14.53
C ASP A 66 9.31 0.35 -14.37
N VAL A 67 8.91 1.22 -13.43
CA VAL A 67 9.63 2.48 -13.15
C VAL A 67 11.00 2.22 -12.52
N ILE A 68 11.13 1.20 -11.66
CA ILE A 68 12.43 0.77 -11.10
C ILE A 68 13.34 0.25 -12.21
N ALA A 69 12.82 -0.59 -13.11
CA ALA A 69 13.59 -1.10 -14.25
C ALA A 69 14.04 0.04 -15.18
N GLU A 70 13.16 1.01 -15.46
CA GLU A 70 13.52 2.22 -16.22
C GLU A 70 14.64 2.99 -15.49
N TYR A 71 14.51 3.20 -14.17
CA TYR A 71 15.52 3.90 -13.37
C TYR A 71 16.90 3.26 -13.44
N GLU A 72 16.98 1.93 -13.37
CA GLU A 72 18.26 1.19 -13.38
C GLU A 72 18.92 1.15 -14.77
N SER A 73 18.13 1.33 -15.84
CA SER A 73 18.62 1.32 -17.23
C SER A 73 19.23 2.65 -17.71
N ILE A 74 19.06 3.74 -16.96
CA ILE A 74 19.37 5.10 -17.45
C ILE A 74 20.73 5.61 -16.96
N SER A 75 21.54 6.13 -17.89
CA SER A 75 22.88 6.71 -17.62
C SER A 75 22.96 8.25 -17.66
N SER A 76 21.86 8.99 -17.84
CA SER A 76 21.92 10.45 -18.07
C SER A 76 20.98 11.32 -17.22
N TYR A 77 21.46 12.55 -16.96
CA TYR A 77 20.84 13.60 -16.13
C TYR A 77 19.47 14.08 -16.65
N ASN A 78 19.19 13.99 -17.95
CA ASN A 78 17.95 14.48 -18.57
C ASN A 78 16.69 13.70 -18.18
N HIS A 79 16.82 12.54 -17.52
CA HIS A 79 15.68 11.72 -17.09
C HIS A 79 15.21 12.00 -15.67
N TYR A 80 15.97 12.77 -14.88
CA TYR A 80 15.63 13.02 -13.48
C TYR A 80 14.27 13.71 -13.33
N ALA A 81 13.98 14.72 -14.16
CA ALA A 81 12.71 15.43 -14.13
C ALA A 81 11.52 14.54 -14.52
N LYS A 82 11.70 13.62 -15.48
CA LYS A 82 10.68 12.64 -15.87
C LYS A 82 10.39 11.69 -14.71
N LEU A 83 11.44 11.10 -14.15
CA LEU A 83 11.34 10.18 -13.02
C LEU A 83 10.68 10.82 -11.80
N LEU A 84 11.06 12.05 -11.47
CA LEU A 84 10.46 12.78 -10.35
C LEU A 84 8.94 12.97 -10.54
N ARG A 85 8.48 13.28 -11.77
CA ARG A 85 7.05 13.38 -12.07
C ARG A 85 6.34 12.04 -11.91
N GLU A 86 6.95 10.96 -12.38
CA GLU A 86 6.40 9.60 -12.23
C GLU A 86 6.29 9.20 -10.76
N ILE A 87 7.33 9.41 -9.95
CA ILE A 87 7.30 9.13 -8.51
C ILE A 87 6.20 9.94 -7.81
N LYS A 88 6.05 11.23 -8.14
CA LYS A 88 4.95 12.04 -7.57
C LYS A 88 3.58 11.49 -7.93
N ARG A 89 3.40 11.00 -9.17
CA ARG A 89 2.16 10.36 -9.64
C ARG A 89 1.89 9.05 -8.89
N LEU A 90 2.92 8.22 -8.71
CA LEU A 90 2.82 6.96 -7.96
C LEU A 90 2.44 7.20 -6.49
N LEU A 91 3.11 8.15 -5.81
CA LEU A 91 2.77 8.52 -4.43
C LEU A 91 1.31 8.97 -4.29
N GLN A 92 0.81 9.77 -5.22
CA GLN A 92 -0.59 10.21 -5.22
C GLN A 92 -1.56 9.04 -5.35
N ARG A 93 -1.25 8.09 -6.23
CA ARG A 93 -2.08 6.90 -6.44
C ARG A 93 -2.06 5.97 -5.25
N PHE A 94 -0.89 5.72 -4.65
CA PHE A 94 -0.78 4.94 -3.42
C PHE A 94 -1.68 5.54 -2.33
N ILE A 95 -1.55 6.84 -2.06
CA ILE A 95 -2.36 7.54 -1.04
C ILE A 95 -3.86 7.38 -1.32
N LYS A 96 -4.28 7.41 -2.59
CA LYS A 96 -5.69 7.19 -2.97
C LYS A 96 -6.14 5.76 -2.66
N TYR A 97 -5.36 4.76 -3.06
CA TYR A 97 -5.69 3.35 -2.86
C TYR A 97 -5.68 2.98 -1.38
N ASP A 98 -4.68 3.44 -0.64
CA ASP A 98 -4.54 3.19 0.77
C ASP A 98 -5.64 3.86 1.60
N LYS A 99 -6.10 5.05 1.20
CA LYS A 99 -7.30 5.67 1.79
C LYS A 99 -8.55 4.79 1.63
N LYS A 100 -8.73 4.13 0.48
CA LYS A 100 -9.84 3.19 0.26
C LYS A 100 -9.67 1.97 1.17
N PHE A 101 -8.46 1.41 1.25
CA PHE A 101 -8.21 0.23 2.07
C PHE A 101 -8.37 0.50 3.57
N LEU A 102 -7.92 1.67 4.06
CA LEU A 102 -8.19 2.12 5.43
C LEU A 102 -9.69 2.23 5.76
N SER A 103 -10.54 2.53 4.77
CA SER A 103 -11.99 2.50 4.95
C SER A 103 -12.50 1.07 5.14
N ILE A 104 -12.07 0.16 4.27
CA ILE A 104 -12.40 -1.28 4.36
C ILE A 104 -11.98 -1.86 5.71
N LEU A 105 -10.79 -1.50 6.21
CA LEU A 105 -10.29 -1.96 7.51
C LEU A 105 -11.16 -1.47 8.67
N LYS A 106 -11.68 -0.24 8.62
CA LYS A 106 -12.64 0.25 9.64
C LYS A 106 -13.93 -0.55 9.64
N ASP A 107 -14.43 -0.92 8.47
CA ASP A 107 -15.62 -1.77 8.37
C ASP A 107 -15.33 -3.16 8.95
N LEU A 108 -14.15 -3.73 8.69
CA LEU A 108 -13.70 -5.01 9.24
C LEU A 108 -13.55 -5.00 10.77
N GLN A 109 -13.18 -3.88 11.38
CA GLN A 109 -13.16 -3.72 12.85
C GLN A 109 -14.56 -3.87 13.46
N THR A 110 -15.64 -3.66 12.70
CA THR A 110 -17.00 -3.86 13.20
C THR A 110 -17.44 -5.33 13.20
N ILE A 111 -16.72 -6.20 12.49
CA ILE A 111 -17.03 -7.63 12.32
C ILE A 111 -16.21 -8.44 13.33
N GLY A 112 -16.78 -9.54 13.84
CA GLY A 112 -16.00 -10.47 14.68
C GLY A 112 -15.55 -9.86 16.01
N ARG A 113 -16.27 -8.88 16.57
CA ARG A 113 -15.89 -8.15 17.80
C ARG A 113 -15.60 -9.03 19.03
N ARG A 114 -16.11 -10.27 19.07
CA ARG A 114 -15.85 -11.23 20.15
C ARG A 114 -14.63 -12.12 19.88
N ASP A 115 -14.10 -12.11 18.67
CA ASP A 115 -12.90 -12.84 18.27
C ASP A 115 -11.68 -11.92 18.42
N ASN A 116 -11.01 -12.03 19.56
CA ASN A 116 -9.83 -11.23 19.89
C ASN A 116 -8.69 -11.41 18.90
N ILE A 117 -8.53 -12.59 18.31
CA ILE A 117 -7.47 -12.87 17.34
C ILE A 117 -7.77 -12.13 16.04
N TRP A 118 -9.02 -12.20 15.58
CA TRP A 118 -9.47 -11.43 14.42
C TRP A 118 -9.28 -9.92 14.63
N GLN A 119 -9.73 -9.37 15.76
CA GLN A 119 -9.58 -7.95 16.06
C GLN A 119 -8.09 -7.54 16.10
N THR A 120 -7.25 -8.35 16.74
CA THR A 120 -5.79 -8.09 16.80
C THR A 120 -5.18 -8.04 15.40
N LEU A 121 -5.55 -8.97 14.51
CA LEU A 121 -5.07 -8.97 13.12
C LEU A 121 -5.51 -7.72 12.37
N ILE A 122 -6.80 -7.36 12.44
CA ILE A 122 -7.33 -6.20 11.72
C ILE A 122 -6.72 -4.90 12.25
N ASP A 123 -6.57 -4.77 13.57
CA ASP A 123 -5.96 -3.59 14.19
C ASP A 123 -4.48 -3.46 13.81
N HIS A 124 -3.74 -4.56 13.80
CA HIS A 124 -2.35 -4.59 13.35
C HIS A 124 -2.22 -4.10 11.90
N ILE A 125 -2.99 -4.68 10.98
CA ILE A 125 -3.00 -4.26 9.57
C ILE A 125 -3.41 -2.79 9.44
N PHE A 126 -4.39 -2.34 10.22
CA PHE A 126 -4.85 -0.95 10.21
C PHE A 126 -3.76 0.04 10.64
N ASP A 127 -2.98 -0.30 11.66
CA ASP A 127 -1.90 0.55 12.12
C ASP A 127 -0.70 0.57 11.15
N GLU A 128 -0.39 -0.55 10.51
CA GLU A 128 0.59 -0.61 9.42
C GLU A 128 0.17 0.24 8.22
N GLN A 129 -1.10 0.15 7.79
CA GLN A 129 -1.61 1.00 6.71
C GLN A 129 -1.66 2.48 7.12
N LYS A 130 -1.99 2.81 8.37
CA LYS A 130 -1.89 4.19 8.84
C LYS A 130 -0.45 4.69 8.85
N TYR A 131 0.51 3.82 9.17
CA TYR A 131 1.92 4.17 9.07
C TYR A 131 2.31 4.45 7.61
N SER A 132 2.02 3.52 6.70
CA SER A 132 2.36 3.66 5.27
C SER A 132 1.68 4.88 4.64
N PHE A 133 0.41 5.14 4.95
CA PHE A 133 -0.30 6.34 4.53
C PHE A 133 0.43 7.63 4.91
N ARG A 134 0.86 7.73 6.18
CA ARG A 134 1.58 8.89 6.70
C ARG A 134 2.95 9.03 6.05
N LEU A 135 3.66 7.92 5.88
CA LEU A 135 4.95 7.88 5.19
C LEU A 135 4.81 8.42 3.76
N MET A 136 3.88 7.90 2.95
CA MET A 136 3.71 8.34 1.56
C MET A 136 3.30 9.81 1.44
N LYS A 137 2.47 10.31 2.36
CA LYS A 137 2.16 11.75 2.44
C LYS A 137 3.40 12.58 2.75
N ASN A 138 4.24 12.13 3.67
CA ASN A 138 5.48 12.80 4.03
C ASN A 138 6.48 12.81 2.87
N LEU A 139 6.67 11.68 2.19
CA LEU A 139 7.54 11.57 1.00
C LEU A 139 7.05 12.49 -0.12
N LYS A 140 5.74 12.49 -0.40
CA LYS A 140 5.14 13.40 -1.40
C LYS A 140 5.40 14.88 -1.07
N ARG A 141 5.31 15.26 0.20
CA ARG A 141 5.57 16.64 0.64
C ARG A 141 7.04 17.03 0.46
N GLN A 142 7.98 16.12 0.74
CA GLN A 142 9.41 16.39 0.58
C GLN A 142 9.86 16.54 -0.87
N LEU A 143 9.14 15.93 -1.82
CA LEU A 143 9.42 16.07 -3.25
C LEU A 143 8.80 17.32 -3.88
N ASN A 144 7.97 18.08 -3.14
CA ASN A 144 7.25 19.25 -3.64
C ASN A 144 7.94 20.56 -3.32
#